data_AF-A0A150STY9-F1
#
_entry.id   AF-A0A150STY9-F1
#
_cell.length_a   1.000
_cell.length_b   1.000
_cell.length_c   1.000
_cell.angle_alpha   90.00
_cell.angle_beta   90.00
_cell.angle_gamma   90.00
#
_symmetry.space_group_name_H-M   'P 1'
#
loop_
_entity.id
_entity.type
_entity.pdbx_description
1 polymer ?
#
loop_
_entity_poly.entity_id
_entity_poly.type
_entity_poly.pdbx_seq_one_letter_code
_entity_poly.pdbx_strand_id
1 'polypeptide(L)'
;MGSSKMGLLIACGVGMALFAGGCSEAEDEIPEPLDEGAQSLTLPDRLAECAQDPRVVAGLVSQDICAGAGVFFHETFEGNGRTCGTCHPVANNTTLDVPFIQALDQTNPNDPLFVFRQVPELAELETSDLLDDAAILENVDGFADPTHRFVSRGVNHVLSLSTSIRADSGDGTTNPPTERTGWGGDGSSDGTLRGFLKDAVTQHFPKRLAREPGVDFRLPTPEEEDVTLAFQLSLGRLNELDLASVRLFDAEAEDGRQAFMDPNRGRCNFCHHNAGANFQDTGNNRNFDTGTRTKGSPLNGGSFGGEFLADGGFGGRDLPAPNFDATGIGFPNSFGNGTFNPPPLIEAADTPPFFHNNLQINDKADPGLTDAVTFYASTPFLLSPAALELEQRFGTPLNLVPLDANAISRFLRALNAAFNADIAKQRLDAARVLVDQFGNTRADVQQKLMELARVEIDDAIEVMAPMTLYPAAAQQLDLARAEIAQALAASSAVERRNRIVNATSRVTTARAQFGQNITFVLGQGNLMY
;
A
#
# COMPACT_ATOMS: atom_id res chain seq x y z
N MET A 1 -7.14 55.71 26.55
CA MET A 1 -8.35 56.08 27.33
C MET A 1 -8.88 57.40 26.79
N GLY A 2 -10.11 57.41 26.27
CA GLY A 2 -10.76 58.63 25.78
C GLY A 2 -11.50 58.44 24.46
N SER A 3 -12.67 57.81 24.54
CA SER A 3 -13.92 58.10 23.82
C SER A 3 -13.89 59.00 22.57
N SER A 4 -14.63 58.60 21.53
CA SER A 4 -15.89 59.26 21.08
C SER A 4 -16.03 59.32 19.56
N LYS A 5 -17.24 58.93 19.10
CA LYS A 5 -17.97 59.45 17.91
C LYS A 5 -17.41 59.12 16.51
N MET A 6 -18.17 59.05 15.42
CA MET A 6 -19.60 59.01 15.09
C MET A 6 -19.68 59.10 13.55
N GLY A 7 -20.70 58.47 12.93
CA GLY A 7 -21.14 58.70 11.54
C GLY A 7 -20.54 57.71 10.53
N LEU A 8 -21.28 57.11 9.60
CA LEU A 8 -22.41 57.59 8.78
C LEU A 8 -23.10 56.31 8.22
N LEU A 9 -24.42 56.09 8.37
CA LEU A 9 -25.51 56.46 7.43
C LEU A 9 -25.18 56.05 5.98
N ILE A 10 -25.92 55.22 5.21
CA ILE A 10 -27.35 55.17 4.83
C ILE A 10 -27.57 53.79 4.12
N ALA A 11 -28.45 52.90 4.60
CA ALA A 11 -29.82 52.60 4.14
C ALA A 11 -30.01 52.06 2.70
N CYS A 12 -30.57 50.85 2.55
CA CYS A 12 -31.92 50.57 1.99
C CYS A 12 -32.06 49.17 1.38
N GLY A 13 -33.24 48.54 1.62
CA GLY A 13 -33.82 47.43 0.86
C GLY A 13 -33.75 46.08 1.57
N VAL A 14 -34.62 45.75 2.54
CA VAL A 14 -36.03 45.32 2.43
C VAL A 14 -36.24 44.12 1.50
N GLY A 15 -36.56 42.98 2.10
CA GLY A 15 -37.02 41.76 1.45
C GLY A 15 -37.26 40.61 2.43
N MET A 16 -38.00 40.85 3.52
CA MET A 16 -38.50 39.78 4.40
C MET A 16 -39.87 39.31 3.89
N ALA A 17 -39.97 38.04 3.52
CA ALA A 17 -41.22 37.34 3.34
C ALA A 17 -41.38 36.33 4.50
N LEU A 18 -42.45 36.51 5.26
CA LEU A 18 -42.97 35.60 6.27
C LEU A 18 -43.71 34.44 5.58
N PHE A 19 -43.44 33.21 6.00
CA PHE A 19 -44.44 32.15 6.02
C PHE A 19 -44.37 31.43 7.36
N ALA A 20 -45.51 31.35 8.04
CA ALA A 20 -45.74 30.57 9.23
C ALA A 20 -46.79 29.49 8.91
N GLY A 21 -46.59 28.31 9.49
CA GLY A 21 -47.68 27.41 9.88
C GLY A 21 -47.88 26.19 8.98
N GLY A 22 -47.33 25.07 9.41
CA GLY A 22 -47.70 23.74 8.92
C GLY A 22 -46.97 22.66 9.72
N CYS A 23 -47.53 22.30 10.88
CA CYS A 23 -47.12 21.10 11.61
C CYS A 23 -47.55 19.86 10.83
N SER A 24 -46.61 19.00 10.49
CA SER A 24 -46.83 17.56 10.38
C SER A 24 -45.62 16.88 11.00
N GLU A 25 -45.89 15.91 11.86
CA GLU A 25 -44.93 15.09 12.59
C GLU A 25 -43.82 14.58 11.65
N ALA A 26 -42.57 14.76 12.08
CA ALA A 26 -41.46 14.01 11.55
C ALA A 26 -41.64 12.57 12.02
N GLU A 27 -42.16 11.72 11.15
CA GLU A 27 -42.05 10.29 11.32
C GLU A 27 -40.56 9.95 11.31
N ASP A 28 -40.11 9.31 12.38
CA ASP A 28 -38.80 8.70 12.49
C ASP A 28 -38.59 7.78 11.27
N GLU A 29 -37.76 8.20 10.32
CA GLU A 29 -37.18 7.28 9.33
C GLU A 29 -36.24 6.34 10.09
N ILE A 30 -36.82 5.21 10.51
CA ILE A 30 -36.10 4.01 10.89
C ILE A 30 -35.10 3.74 9.76
N PRO A 31 -33.79 3.59 10.04
CA PRO A 31 -32.83 3.19 9.02
C PRO A 31 -33.35 1.92 8.35
N GLU A 32 -33.49 1.94 7.02
CA GLU A 32 -33.80 0.73 6.30
C GLU A 32 -32.79 -0.36 6.70
N PRO A 33 -33.26 -1.57 7.04
CA PRO A 33 -32.36 -2.66 7.35
C PRO A 33 -31.46 -2.89 6.13
N LEU A 34 -30.15 -2.94 6.39
CA LEU A 34 -29.13 -3.34 5.43
C LEU A 34 -29.66 -4.52 4.61
N ASP A 35 -29.81 -4.30 3.31
CA ASP A 35 -30.45 -5.23 2.38
C ASP A 35 -29.86 -6.64 2.56
N GLU A 36 -30.71 -7.57 2.97
CA GLU A 36 -30.38 -9.00 3.05
C GLU A 36 -30.17 -9.52 1.62
N GLY A 37 -28.92 -9.86 1.29
CA GLY A 37 -28.65 -10.91 0.31
C GLY A 37 -28.23 -10.47 -1.10
N ALA A 38 -27.18 -9.66 -1.23
CA ALA A 38 -26.30 -9.84 -2.38
C ALA A 38 -25.61 -11.21 -2.22
N GLN A 39 -26.13 -12.25 -2.89
CA GLN A 39 -25.47 -13.55 -2.93
C GLN A 39 -24.05 -13.35 -3.49
N SER A 40 -23.03 -13.85 -2.79
CA SER A 40 -21.67 -13.84 -3.30
C SER A 40 -21.62 -14.57 -4.64
N LEU A 41 -21.04 -13.93 -5.64
CA LEU A 41 -20.88 -14.53 -6.97
C LEU A 41 -19.95 -15.72 -6.87
N THR A 42 -20.37 -16.87 -7.42
CA THR A 42 -19.49 -18.03 -7.50
C THR A 42 -18.34 -17.74 -8.48
N LEU A 43 -17.21 -18.44 -8.34
CA LEU A 43 -16.10 -18.28 -9.29
C LEU A 43 -16.52 -18.51 -10.77
N PRO A 44 -17.33 -19.53 -11.11
CA PRO A 44 -17.87 -19.66 -12.46
C PRO A 44 -18.64 -18.43 -12.95
N ASP A 45 -19.42 -17.78 -12.08
CA ASP A 45 -20.15 -16.55 -12.43
C ASP A 45 -19.16 -15.41 -12.70
N ARG A 46 -18.15 -15.24 -11.83
CA ARG A 46 -17.09 -14.23 -11.99
C ARG A 46 -16.30 -14.44 -13.28
N LEU A 47 -15.95 -15.68 -13.61
CA LEU A 47 -15.29 -16.01 -14.87
C LEU A 47 -16.19 -15.66 -16.06
N ALA A 48 -17.48 -15.99 -16.01
CA ALA A 48 -18.43 -15.66 -17.06
C ALA A 48 -18.59 -14.15 -17.26
N GLU A 49 -18.65 -13.36 -16.18
CA GLU A 49 -18.65 -11.90 -16.21
C GLU A 49 -17.35 -11.35 -16.81
N CYS A 50 -16.20 -11.86 -16.36
CA CYS A 50 -14.89 -11.47 -16.88
C CYS A 50 -14.70 -11.80 -18.36
N ALA A 51 -15.34 -12.85 -18.89
CA ALA A 51 -15.33 -13.12 -20.33
C ALA A 51 -15.99 -12.00 -21.16
N GLN A 52 -16.84 -11.17 -20.53
CA GLN A 52 -17.50 -10.01 -21.13
C GLN A 52 -16.86 -8.68 -20.74
N ASP A 53 -15.85 -8.68 -19.85
CA ASP A 53 -15.14 -7.46 -19.49
C ASP A 53 -14.40 -6.90 -20.72
N PRO A 54 -14.57 -5.62 -21.07
CA PRO A 54 -13.92 -5.02 -22.23
C PRO A 54 -12.40 -5.20 -22.26
N ARG A 55 -11.74 -5.23 -21.09
CA ARG A 55 -10.28 -5.43 -20.96
C ARG A 55 -9.89 -6.86 -21.36
N VAL A 56 -10.70 -7.85 -20.99
CA VAL A 56 -10.48 -9.26 -21.37
C VAL A 56 -10.79 -9.46 -22.85
N VAL A 57 -11.92 -8.94 -23.34
CA VAL A 57 -12.32 -9.02 -24.75
C VAL A 57 -11.28 -8.35 -25.67
N ALA A 58 -10.66 -7.25 -25.24
CA ALA A 58 -9.59 -6.58 -25.95
C ALA A 58 -8.21 -7.27 -25.82
N GLY A 59 -8.10 -8.34 -25.02
CA GLY A 59 -6.85 -9.06 -24.78
C GLY A 59 -5.83 -8.28 -23.93
N LEU A 60 -6.27 -7.29 -23.16
CA LEU A 60 -5.42 -6.48 -22.27
C LEU A 60 -5.14 -7.19 -20.95
N VAL A 61 -6.09 -8.01 -20.48
CA VAL A 61 -6.01 -8.78 -19.23
C VAL A 61 -6.54 -10.19 -19.49
N SER A 62 -5.97 -11.20 -18.84
CA SER A 62 -6.50 -12.56 -18.89
C SER A 62 -7.80 -12.70 -18.07
N GLN A 63 -8.61 -13.72 -18.40
CA GLN A 63 -9.84 -13.99 -17.65
C GLN A 63 -9.57 -14.31 -16.18
N ASP A 64 -8.51 -15.06 -15.88
CA ASP A 64 -8.13 -15.44 -14.51
C ASP A 64 -7.70 -14.22 -13.68
N ILE A 65 -6.90 -13.31 -14.25
CA ILE A 65 -6.50 -12.08 -13.56
C ILE A 65 -7.73 -11.20 -13.29
N CYS A 66 -8.67 -11.14 -14.24
CA CYS A 66 -9.92 -10.42 -14.03
C CYS A 66 -10.75 -11.04 -12.89
N ALA A 67 -10.92 -12.36 -12.88
CA ALA A 67 -11.67 -13.05 -11.83
C ALA A 67 -10.98 -12.92 -10.46
N GLY A 68 -9.65 -13.01 -10.43
CA GLY A 68 -8.83 -12.80 -9.25
C GLY A 68 -8.96 -11.40 -8.67
N ALA A 69 -8.97 -10.36 -9.51
CA ALA A 69 -9.26 -9.01 -9.06
C ALA A 69 -10.69 -8.90 -8.50
N GLY A 70 -11.66 -9.58 -9.12
CA GLY A 70 -13.03 -9.66 -8.61
C GLY A 70 -13.11 -10.31 -7.22
N VAL A 71 -12.35 -11.37 -6.97
CA VAL A 71 -12.22 -11.97 -5.62
C VAL A 71 -11.56 -10.98 -4.68
N PHE A 72 -10.44 -10.38 -5.06
CA PHE A 72 -9.66 -9.47 -4.22
C PHE A 72 -10.45 -8.23 -3.77
N PHE A 73 -11.14 -7.55 -4.71
CA PHE A 73 -11.81 -6.28 -4.44
C PHE A 73 -13.29 -6.41 -4.06
N HIS A 74 -13.94 -7.54 -4.34
CA HIS A 74 -15.41 -7.67 -4.18
C HIS A 74 -15.87 -8.90 -3.40
N GLU A 75 -15.03 -9.91 -3.15
CA GLU A 75 -15.45 -11.05 -2.32
C GLU A 75 -15.36 -10.70 -0.83
N THR A 76 -16.47 -10.89 -0.13
CA THR A 76 -16.58 -10.66 1.33
C THR A 76 -16.49 -11.95 2.12
N PHE A 77 -16.47 -13.10 1.43
CA PHE A 77 -16.39 -14.44 2.01
C PHE A 77 -17.43 -14.66 3.10
N GLU A 78 -18.66 -14.16 2.89
CA GLU A 78 -19.75 -14.21 3.88
C GLU A 78 -19.35 -13.63 5.26
N GLY A 79 -18.37 -12.74 5.30
CA GLY A 79 -17.80 -12.15 6.50
C GLY A 79 -18.49 -10.86 6.94
N ASN A 80 -17.72 -9.97 7.55
CA ASN A 80 -18.14 -8.68 8.09
C ASN A 80 -18.27 -7.54 7.05
N GLY A 81 -18.18 -7.88 5.76
CA GLY A 81 -18.29 -6.93 4.65
C GLY A 81 -16.97 -6.37 4.15
N ARG A 82 -15.84 -6.60 4.84
CA ARG A 82 -14.50 -6.26 4.32
C ARG A 82 -14.18 -7.08 3.07
N THR A 83 -13.33 -6.52 2.22
CA THR A 83 -12.65 -7.22 1.11
C THR A 83 -11.15 -6.98 1.24
N CYS A 84 -10.32 -7.62 0.41
CA CYS A 84 -8.88 -7.34 0.44
C CYS A 84 -8.62 -5.86 0.07
N GLY A 85 -9.45 -5.32 -0.83
CA GLY A 85 -9.46 -3.92 -1.23
C GLY A 85 -9.76 -2.91 -0.13
N THR A 86 -10.33 -3.33 1.00
CA THR A 86 -10.58 -2.46 2.16
C THR A 86 -9.28 -1.98 2.81
N CYS A 87 -8.28 -2.86 2.92
CA CYS A 87 -6.94 -2.51 3.42
C CYS A 87 -5.94 -2.26 2.28
N HIS A 88 -6.20 -2.80 1.08
CA HIS A 88 -5.36 -2.65 -0.10
C HIS A 88 -6.07 -1.91 -1.23
N PRO A 89 -6.50 -0.64 -1.03
CA PRO A 89 -7.23 0.11 -2.02
C PRO A 89 -6.35 0.45 -3.24
N VAL A 90 -6.85 0.15 -4.45
CA VAL A 90 -6.13 0.45 -5.70
C VAL A 90 -5.84 1.94 -5.90
N ALA A 91 -6.65 2.80 -5.30
CA ALA A 91 -6.53 4.26 -5.40
C ALA A 91 -5.53 4.86 -4.39
N ASN A 92 -4.92 4.03 -3.53
CA ASN A 92 -3.92 4.45 -2.55
C ASN A 92 -2.75 3.45 -2.54
N ASN A 93 -2.24 3.13 -3.73
CA ASN A 93 -1.07 2.24 -3.91
C ASN A 93 -1.17 0.89 -3.19
N THR A 94 -2.39 0.38 -3.02
CA THR A 94 -2.69 -0.87 -2.31
C THR A 94 -2.22 -0.90 -0.85
N THR A 95 -2.19 0.27 -0.20
CA THR A 95 -1.82 0.44 1.20
C THR A 95 -2.72 1.47 1.89
N LEU A 96 -2.51 1.66 3.20
CA LEU A 96 -3.19 2.66 4.01
C LEU A 96 -2.21 3.72 4.52
N ASP A 97 -2.66 4.96 4.52
CA ASP A 97 -2.05 6.07 5.23
C ASP A 97 -3.12 6.89 5.96
N VAL A 98 -2.67 7.77 6.87
CA VAL A 98 -3.57 8.57 7.69
C VAL A 98 -4.45 9.52 6.85
N PRO A 99 -3.92 10.27 5.86
CA PRO A 99 -4.76 11.07 4.96
C PRO A 99 -5.88 10.27 4.27
N PHE A 100 -5.58 9.08 3.75
CA PHE A 100 -6.56 8.20 3.10
C PHE A 100 -7.64 7.77 4.08
N ILE A 101 -7.26 7.28 5.27
CA ILE A 101 -8.21 6.83 6.28
C ILE A 101 -9.11 7.99 6.74
N GLN A 102 -8.55 9.18 6.97
CA GLN A 102 -9.32 10.36 7.35
C GLN A 102 -10.32 10.78 6.26
N ALA A 103 -9.89 10.75 4.99
CA ALA A 103 -10.77 11.05 3.86
C ALA A 103 -11.87 9.99 3.72
N LEU A 104 -11.55 8.71 3.91
CA LEU A 104 -12.50 7.62 3.86
C LEU A 104 -13.53 7.72 4.99
N ASP A 105 -13.09 7.99 6.24
CA ASP A 105 -13.99 8.17 7.38
C ASP A 105 -14.94 9.37 7.19
N GLN A 106 -14.44 10.45 6.59
CA GLN A 106 -15.26 11.64 6.30
C GLN A 106 -16.30 11.40 5.19
N THR A 107 -15.95 10.63 4.16
CA THR A 107 -16.79 10.44 2.97
C THR A 107 -17.66 9.19 3.04
N ASN A 108 -17.22 8.17 3.78
CA ASN A 108 -17.91 6.90 4.02
C ASN A 108 -17.61 6.38 5.44
N PRO A 109 -18.18 6.99 6.50
CA PRO A 109 -17.95 6.54 7.89
C PRO A 109 -18.49 5.13 8.20
N ASN A 110 -19.29 4.56 7.28
CA ASN A 110 -19.82 3.20 7.36
C ASN A 110 -19.04 2.22 6.47
N ASP A 111 -17.87 2.62 5.95
CA ASP A 111 -17.00 1.71 5.20
C ASP A 111 -16.67 0.47 6.05
N PRO A 112 -16.65 -0.75 5.46
CA PRO A 112 -16.26 -1.96 6.18
C PRO A 112 -14.88 -1.90 6.86
N LEU A 113 -13.99 -0.99 6.46
CA LEU A 113 -12.75 -0.73 7.21
C LEU A 113 -13.05 -0.36 8.66
N PHE A 114 -14.15 0.34 8.91
CA PHE A 114 -14.54 0.83 10.22
C PHE A 114 -15.52 -0.07 10.98
N VAL A 115 -15.79 -1.29 10.50
CA VAL A 115 -16.81 -2.22 11.03
C VAL A 115 -16.77 -2.41 12.56
N PHE A 116 -15.58 -2.30 13.16
CA PHE A 116 -15.36 -2.37 14.62
C PHE A 116 -16.10 -1.28 15.41
N ARG A 117 -16.46 -0.16 14.77
CA ARG A 117 -17.22 0.93 15.40
C ARG A 117 -18.72 0.66 15.42
N GLN A 118 -19.23 -0.10 14.46
CA GLN A 118 -20.67 -0.33 14.30
C GLN A 118 -21.13 -1.67 14.89
N VAL A 119 -20.25 -2.67 14.94
CA VAL A 119 -20.59 -4.02 15.42
C VAL A 119 -19.92 -4.29 16.77
N PRO A 120 -20.69 -4.38 17.88
CA PRO A 120 -20.13 -4.57 19.23
C PRO A 120 -19.26 -5.83 19.37
N GLU A 121 -19.62 -6.92 18.70
CA GLU A 121 -18.86 -8.18 18.68
C GLU A 121 -17.49 -8.07 18.01
N LEU A 122 -17.23 -6.96 17.29
CA LEU A 122 -16.00 -6.66 16.58
C LEU A 122 -15.30 -5.41 17.13
N ALA A 123 -15.70 -4.88 18.29
CA ALA A 123 -15.11 -3.67 18.87
C ALA A 123 -13.59 -3.75 19.08
N GLU A 124 -13.05 -4.97 19.24
CA GLU A 124 -11.62 -5.24 19.43
C GLU A 124 -10.98 -5.90 18.17
N LEU A 125 -11.63 -5.79 17.01
CA LEU A 125 -11.05 -6.21 15.72
C LEU A 125 -9.90 -5.29 15.29
N GLU A 126 -9.96 -4.02 15.70
CA GLU A 126 -8.94 -3.00 15.46
C GLU A 126 -8.69 -2.19 16.74
N THR A 127 -7.57 -1.48 16.78
CA THR A 127 -7.25 -0.51 17.84
C THR A 127 -7.44 0.92 17.32
N SER A 128 -7.11 1.92 18.15
CA SER A 128 -7.03 3.32 17.69
C SER A 128 -5.95 3.53 16.62
N ASP A 129 -4.99 2.62 16.51
CA ASP A 129 -3.85 2.72 15.57
C ASP A 129 -4.29 2.83 14.11
N LEU A 130 -5.43 2.23 13.75
CA LEU A 130 -5.98 2.34 12.41
C LEU A 130 -6.26 3.81 12.06
N LEU A 131 -6.80 4.57 13.00
CA LEU A 131 -7.19 5.96 12.76
C LEU A 131 -6.02 6.92 12.96
N ASP A 132 -5.17 6.64 13.96
CA ASP A 132 -4.11 7.55 14.38
C ASP A 132 -2.84 7.39 13.56
N ASP A 133 -2.56 6.17 13.09
CA ASP A 133 -1.27 5.83 12.48
C ASP A 133 -1.41 4.94 11.22
N ALA A 134 -2.63 4.61 10.76
CA ALA A 134 -2.88 3.73 9.61
C ALA A 134 -2.25 2.33 9.74
N ALA A 135 -2.29 1.78 10.95
CA ALA A 135 -1.87 0.41 11.24
C ALA A 135 -3.07 -0.45 11.64
N ILE A 136 -3.03 -1.74 11.31
CA ILE A 136 -4.08 -2.71 11.63
C ILE A 136 -3.64 -3.68 12.71
N LEU A 137 -4.61 -4.19 13.48
CA LEU A 137 -4.37 -5.22 14.48
C LEU A 137 -4.13 -6.57 13.80
N GLU A 138 -3.05 -7.23 14.20
CA GLU A 138 -2.57 -8.49 13.64
C GLU A 138 -2.40 -9.56 14.73
N ASN A 139 -3.06 -10.72 14.57
CA ASN A 139 -2.85 -11.91 15.39
C ASN A 139 -1.88 -12.89 14.69
N VAL A 140 -0.76 -12.36 14.19
CA VAL A 140 0.24 -13.11 13.41
C VAL A 140 0.82 -14.33 14.13
N ASP A 141 0.83 -14.30 15.46
CA ASP A 141 1.35 -15.37 16.31
C ASP A 141 0.28 -16.42 16.71
N GLY A 142 -0.97 -16.25 16.27
CA GLY A 142 -2.07 -17.18 16.48
C GLY A 142 -3.28 -16.57 17.21
N PHE A 143 -4.42 -17.24 17.10
CA PHE A 143 -5.75 -16.74 17.51
C PHE A 143 -6.22 -17.17 18.90
N ALA A 144 -5.35 -17.75 19.74
CA ALA A 144 -5.77 -18.33 21.02
C ALA A 144 -6.35 -17.31 22.02
N ASP A 145 -5.90 -16.06 21.96
CA ASP A 145 -6.37 -14.95 22.81
C ASP A 145 -6.27 -13.65 21.99
N PRO A 146 -7.13 -13.44 20.99
CA PRO A 146 -6.86 -12.48 19.93
C PRO A 146 -6.92 -11.01 20.38
N THR A 147 -7.46 -10.74 21.56
CA THR A 147 -7.63 -9.39 22.10
C THR A 147 -6.50 -8.99 23.05
N HIS A 148 -5.70 -9.96 23.49
CA HIS A 148 -4.48 -9.72 24.26
C HIS A 148 -3.22 -10.19 23.53
N ARG A 149 -3.27 -11.19 22.66
CA ARG A 149 -2.13 -11.66 21.86
C ARG A 149 -2.20 -11.07 20.45
N PHE A 150 -1.83 -9.81 20.33
CA PHE A 150 -1.78 -9.11 19.06
C PHE A 150 -0.58 -8.15 19.00
N VAL A 151 -0.25 -7.75 17.78
CA VAL A 151 0.61 -6.60 17.46
C VAL A 151 -0.13 -5.72 16.47
N SER A 152 0.20 -4.44 16.41
CA SER A 152 -0.28 -3.57 15.32
C SER A 152 0.82 -3.41 14.27
N ARG A 153 0.45 -3.53 12.98
CA ARG A 153 1.39 -3.39 11.87
C ARG A 153 0.85 -2.45 10.78
N GLY A 154 1.77 -1.75 10.11
CA GLY A 154 1.45 -1.03 8.89
C GLY A 154 0.98 -1.99 7.78
N VAL A 155 0.11 -1.53 6.90
CA VAL A 155 -0.30 -2.33 5.74
C VAL A 155 0.81 -2.30 4.68
N ASN A 156 1.26 -3.46 4.21
CA ASN A 156 2.17 -3.50 3.06
C ASN A 156 1.40 -3.26 1.76
N HIS A 157 1.98 -2.52 0.81
CA HIS A 157 1.50 -2.60 -0.57
C HIS A 157 1.64 -4.03 -1.11
N VAL A 158 0.79 -4.42 -2.06
CA VAL A 158 0.85 -5.74 -2.72
C VAL A 158 1.46 -5.68 -4.13
N LEU A 159 2.08 -4.57 -4.48
CA LEU A 159 2.80 -4.39 -5.74
C LEU A 159 4.07 -5.26 -5.82
N SER A 160 4.33 -5.80 -7.01
CA SER A 160 5.60 -6.43 -7.41
C SER A 160 5.98 -7.70 -6.64
N LEU A 161 5.00 -8.39 -6.04
CA LEU A 161 5.19 -9.64 -5.29
C LEU A 161 5.87 -10.73 -6.12
N SER A 162 5.66 -10.76 -7.44
CA SER A 162 6.32 -11.72 -8.35
C SER A 162 7.84 -11.62 -8.39
N THR A 163 8.41 -10.52 -7.89
CA THR A 163 9.85 -10.28 -7.84
C THR A 163 10.42 -10.26 -6.42
N SER A 164 9.56 -10.22 -5.38
CA SER A 164 9.96 -9.85 -4.03
C SER A 164 9.70 -10.90 -2.95
N ILE A 165 9.03 -12.01 -3.25
CA ILE A 165 8.60 -12.97 -2.20
C ILE A 165 9.40 -14.27 -2.18
N ARG A 166 10.25 -14.57 -3.16
CA ARG A 166 10.95 -15.85 -3.19
C ARG A 166 11.90 -15.95 -2.01
N ALA A 167 11.75 -16.95 -1.15
CA ALA A 167 12.54 -17.06 0.07
C ALA A 167 14.02 -17.42 -0.21
N ASP A 168 14.92 -16.77 0.52
CA ASP A 168 16.33 -17.14 0.57
C ASP A 168 16.55 -18.34 1.51
N SER A 169 16.88 -19.49 0.92
CA SER A 169 17.21 -20.71 1.65
C SER A 169 18.47 -20.59 2.54
N GLY A 170 19.30 -19.57 2.32
CA GLY A 170 20.55 -19.33 3.04
C GLY A 170 20.41 -18.43 4.26
N ASP A 171 19.20 -18.02 4.62
CA ASP A 171 19.03 -16.98 5.65
C ASP A 171 19.20 -17.42 7.10
N GLY A 172 19.42 -18.71 7.33
CA GLY A 172 19.61 -19.28 8.67
C GLY A 172 18.31 -19.62 9.38
N THR A 173 17.14 -19.38 8.75
CA THR A 173 15.88 -19.91 9.26
C THR A 173 15.85 -21.44 9.12
N THR A 174 15.44 -22.14 10.17
CA THR A 174 15.52 -23.62 10.23
C THR A 174 14.51 -24.29 9.29
N ASN A 175 13.41 -23.61 8.96
CA ASN A 175 12.43 -24.02 7.94
C ASN A 175 11.84 -22.74 7.33
N PRO A 176 12.49 -22.11 6.32
CA PRO A 176 11.91 -20.95 5.66
C PRO A 176 10.59 -21.35 4.99
N PRO A 177 9.57 -20.47 4.98
CA PRO A 177 8.41 -20.65 4.13
C PRO A 177 8.84 -20.66 2.66
N THR A 178 7.99 -21.20 1.79
CA THR A 178 8.25 -21.20 0.35
C THR A 178 8.37 -19.76 -0.19
N GLU A 179 7.51 -18.88 0.32
CA GLU A 179 7.41 -17.47 -0.04
C GLU A 179 7.35 -16.59 1.23
N ARG A 180 8.10 -15.49 1.19
CA ARG A 180 8.20 -14.47 2.24
C ARG A 180 7.06 -13.46 2.07
N THR A 181 5.93 -13.73 2.73
CA THR A 181 4.74 -12.87 2.70
C THR A 181 4.59 -12.06 4.00
N GLY A 182 4.18 -10.80 3.89
CA GLY A 182 3.98 -9.89 5.03
C GLY A 182 5.28 -9.50 5.74
N TRP A 183 5.17 -8.66 6.77
CA TRP A 183 6.32 -8.12 7.52
C TRP A 183 7.17 -9.17 8.23
N GLY A 184 6.59 -10.24 8.76
CA GLY A 184 7.35 -11.34 9.34
C GLY A 184 8.01 -12.23 8.29
N GLY A 185 7.54 -12.20 7.04
CA GLY A 185 7.96 -13.14 6.01
C GLY A 185 7.41 -14.56 6.21
N ASP A 186 6.52 -14.77 7.17
CA ASP A 186 5.79 -15.99 7.51
C ASP A 186 4.27 -15.76 7.59
N GLY A 187 3.79 -14.74 6.88
CA GLY A 187 2.39 -14.31 6.93
C GLY A 187 1.40 -15.44 6.64
N SER A 188 1.73 -16.38 5.75
CA SER A 188 0.87 -17.55 5.50
C SER A 188 1.23 -18.77 6.35
N SER A 189 0.21 -19.49 6.80
CA SER A 189 0.30 -20.75 7.55
C SER A 189 0.90 -21.91 6.75
N ASP A 190 0.68 -21.96 5.43
CA ASP A 190 1.32 -22.95 4.55
C ASP A 190 2.61 -22.44 3.89
N GLY A 191 2.97 -21.18 4.17
CA GLY A 191 4.18 -20.54 3.66
C GLY A 191 4.11 -20.11 2.19
N THR A 192 2.92 -19.93 1.62
CA THR A 192 2.71 -19.47 0.24
C THR A 192 1.79 -18.25 0.16
N LEU A 193 1.98 -17.39 -0.84
CA LEU A 193 1.08 -16.30 -1.19
C LEU A 193 -0.31 -16.83 -1.57
N ARG A 194 -0.37 -18.03 -2.14
CA ARG A 194 -1.62 -18.74 -2.45
C ARG A 194 -2.44 -19.02 -1.18
N GLY A 195 -1.79 -19.56 -0.15
CA GLY A 195 -2.42 -19.87 1.14
C GLY A 195 -2.73 -18.63 1.98
N PHE A 196 -1.98 -17.53 1.76
CA PHE A 196 -2.16 -16.27 2.48
C PHE A 196 -3.59 -15.75 2.46
N LEU A 197 -4.34 -15.96 1.37
CA LEU A 197 -5.74 -15.54 1.26
C LEU A 197 -6.61 -16.13 2.38
N LYS A 198 -6.42 -17.41 2.75
CA LYS A 198 -7.16 -18.04 3.84
C LYS A 198 -6.86 -17.37 5.19
N ASP A 199 -5.59 -17.09 5.44
CA ASP A 199 -5.12 -16.51 6.70
C ASP A 199 -5.62 -15.06 6.84
N ALA A 200 -5.57 -14.27 5.76
CA ALA A 200 -6.09 -12.91 5.72
C ALA A 200 -7.62 -12.83 5.94
N VAL A 201 -8.38 -13.72 5.30
CA VAL A 201 -9.84 -13.83 5.54
C VAL A 201 -10.11 -14.18 7.00
N THR A 202 -9.39 -15.15 7.56
CA THR A 202 -9.53 -15.55 8.96
C THR A 202 -9.21 -14.40 9.93
N GLN A 203 -8.17 -13.61 9.64
CA GLN A 203 -7.76 -12.48 10.48
C GLN A 203 -8.80 -11.35 10.46
N HIS A 204 -9.21 -10.88 9.26
CA HIS A 204 -9.86 -9.58 9.09
C HIS A 204 -11.34 -9.62 8.73
N PHE A 205 -11.88 -10.74 8.22
CA PHE A 205 -13.24 -10.82 7.72
C PHE A 205 -14.28 -11.37 8.72
N PRO A 206 -13.94 -11.82 9.96
CA PRO A 206 -14.90 -12.55 10.75
C PRO A 206 -16.03 -11.64 11.24
N LYS A 207 -17.24 -12.19 11.38
CA LYS A 207 -18.38 -11.53 12.04
C LYS A 207 -18.25 -11.45 13.57
N ARG A 208 -17.41 -12.31 14.17
CA ARG A 208 -17.09 -12.34 15.61
C ARG A 208 -15.61 -12.67 15.80
N LEU A 209 -14.99 -12.21 16.89
CA LEU A 209 -13.57 -12.49 17.17
C LEU A 209 -13.25 -13.99 17.42
N ALA A 210 -14.28 -14.84 17.54
CA ALA A 210 -14.15 -16.29 17.59
C ALA A 210 -13.57 -16.91 16.30
N ARG A 211 -13.75 -16.25 15.14
CA ARG A 211 -13.15 -16.61 13.85
C ARG A 211 -13.43 -18.06 13.43
N GLU A 212 -14.66 -18.51 13.62
CA GLU A 212 -15.09 -19.87 13.27
C GLU A 212 -15.45 -19.97 11.77
N PRO A 213 -14.70 -20.76 10.95
CA PRO A 213 -15.05 -20.96 9.55
C PRO A 213 -16.43 -21.60 9.39
N GLY A 214 -17.20 -21.13 8.42
CA GLY A 214 -18.59 -21.51 8.16
C GLY A 214 -19.62 -20.84 9.09
N VAL A 215 -19.18 -20.04 10.05
CA VAL A 215 -20.05 -19.26 10.94
C VAL A 215 -19.74 -17.77 10.83
N ASP A 216 -18.47 -17.41 11.03
CA ASP A 216 -18.02 -16.03 11.02
C ASP A 216 -17.59 -15.54 9.63
N PHE A 217 -17.19 -16.47 8.76
CA PHE A 217 -16.79 -16.26 7.37
C PHE A 217 -16.71 -17.64 6.66
N ARG A 218 -16.68 -17.66 5.33
CA ARG A 218 -16.37 -18.84 4.51
C ARG A 218 -14.88 -18.83 4.15
N LEU A 219 -14.23 -19.99 4.15
CA LEU A 219 -12.88 -20.07 3.58
C LEU A 219 -12.93 -19.97 2.04
N PRO A 220 -11.93 -19.33 1.40
CA PRO A 220 -11.75 -19.39 -0.05
C PRO A 220 -11.75 -20.82 -0.58
N THR A 221 -12.25 -21.04 -1.79
CA THR A 221 -12.03 -22.29 -2.52
C THR A 221 -10.60 -22.34 -3.08
N PRO A 222 -10.07 -23.54 -3.39
CA PRO A 222 -8.79 -23.66 -4.06
C PRO A 222 -8.71 -22.86 -5.37
N GLU A 223 -9.78 -22.80 -6.14
CA GLU A 223 -9.81 -22.07 -7.41
C GLU A 223 -9.85 -20.55 -7.19
N GLU A 224 -10.52 -20.05 -6.14
CA GLU A 224 -10.47 -18.64 -5.74
C GLU A 224 -9.05 -18.24 -5.31
N GLU A 225 -8.33 -19.12 -4.60
CA GLU A 225 -6.91 -18.91 -4.27
C GLU A 225 -6.03 -18.83 -5.52
N ASP A 226 -6.26 -19.70 -6.52
CA ASP A 226 -5.47 -19.72 -7.75
C ASP A 226 -5.64 -18.43 -8.57
N VAL A 227 -6.89 -17.96 -8.75
CA VAL A 227 -7.13 -16.72 -9.51
C VAL A 227 -6.64 -15.49 -8.73
N THR A 228 -6.78 -15.48 -7.41
CA THR A 228 -6.29 -14.36 -6.57
C THR A 228 -4.76 -14.30 -6.59
N LEU A 229 -4.09 -15.45 -6.53
CA LEU A 229 -2.64 -15.55 -6.72
C LEU A 229 -2.22 -14.99 -8.09
N ALA A 230 -2.91 -15.39 -9.17
CA ALA A 230 -2.62 -14.91 -10.52
C ALA A 230 -2.76 -13.38 -10.61
N PHE A 231 -3.79 -12.82 -9.98
CA PHE A 231 -3.98 -11.37 -9.89
C PHE A 231 -2.84 -10.70 -9.10
N GLN A 232 -2.54 -11.14 -7.87
CA GLN A 232 -1.52 -10.54 -7.02
C GLN A 232 -0.11 -10.59 -7.65
N LEU A 233 0.26 -11.70 -8.30
CA LEU A 233 1.54 -11.81 -9.01
C LEU A 233 1.60 -10.96 -10.28
N SER A 234 0.46 -10.42 -10.74
CA SER A 234 0.36 -9.53 -11.89
C SER A 234 0.26 -8.04 -11.51
N LEU A 235 0.39 -7.69 -10.23
CA LEU A 235 0.42 -6.30 -9.74
C LEU A 235 1.84 -5.74 -9.74
N GLY A 236 1.96 -4.45 -10.06
CA GLY A 236 3.22 -3.71 -10.12
C GLY A 236 4.10 -4.09 -11.31
N ARG A 237 5.42 -4.15 -11.07
CA ARG A 237 6.43 -4.61 -12.05
C ARG A 237 6.68 -6.11 -11.89
N LEU A 238 7.10 -6.73 -12.99
CA LEU A 238 7.39 -8.16 -13.11
C LEU A 238 8.89 -8.45 -13.35
N ASN A 239 9.74 -7.44 -13.25
CA ASN A 239 11.18 -7.56 -13.40
C ASN A 239 11.93 -6.70 -12.38
N GLU A 240 13.12 -7.13 -12.01
CA GLU A 240 14.11 -6.27 -11.34
C GLU A 240 14.77 -5.32 -12.34
N LEU A 241 15.23 -4.16 -11.84
CA LEU A 241 16.13 -3.29 -12.59
C LEU A 241 17.57 -3.83 -12.50
N ASP A 242 18.45 -3.32 -13.37
CA ASP A 242 19.90 -3.40 -13.14
C ASP A 242 20.41 -2.00 -12.81
N LEU A 243 20.59 -1.72 -11.51
CA LEU A 243 20.99 -0.40 -11.05
C LEU A 243 22.41 -0.03 -11.50
N ALA A 244 23.27 -0.99 -11.88
CA ALA A 244 24.58 -0.67 -12.45
C ALA A 244 24.47 -0.03 -13.83
N SER A 245 23.38 -0.31 -14.56
CA SER A 245 23.08 0.24 -15.89
C SER A 245 22.21 1.51 -15.85
N VAL A 246 21.38 1.68 -14.82
CA VAL A 246 20.51 2.85 -14.64
C VAL A 246 21.33 4.13 -14.55
N ARG A 247 20.89 5.20 -15.22
CA ARG A 247 21.47 6.54 -15.11
C ARG A 247 20.36 7.57 -14.95
N LEU A 248 20.43 8.38 -13.90
CA LEU A 248 19.44 9.43 -13.63
C LEU A 248 19.93 10.78 -14.16
N PHE A 249 18.99 11.63 -14.58
CA PHE A 249 19.33 12.96 -15.11
C PHE A 249 19.40 14.03 -14.03
N ASP A 250 18.77 13.83 -12.86
CA ASP A 250 19.06 14.63 -11.67
C ASP A 250 20.40 14.18 -11.07
N ALA A 251 21.35 15.12 -10.96
CA ALA A 251 22.72 14.82 -10.55
C ALA A 251 22.81 14.30 -9.10
N GLU A 252 21.96 14.81 -8.21
CA GLU A 252 21.93 14.36 -6.81
C GLU A 252 21.22 13.00 -6.67
N ALA A 253 20.17 12.73 -7.46
CA ALA A 253 19.57 11.40 -7.54
C ALA A 253 20.55 10.36 -8.12
N GLU A 254 21.36 10.73 -9.11
CA GLU A 254 22.42 9.86 -9.64
C GLU A 254 23.52 9.60 -8.61
N ASP A 255 23.93 10.61 -7.82
CA ASP A 255 24.81 10.38 -6.67
C ASP A 255 24.17 9.47 -5.62
N GLY A 256 22.86 9.64 -5.38
CA GLY A 256 22.07 8.77 -4.50
C GLY A 256 22.07 7.31 -4.94
N ARG A 257 21.91 7.04 -6.24
CA ARG A 257 22.03 5.70 -6.82
C ARG A 257 23.43 5.12 -6.56
N GLN A 258 24.48 5.93 -6.71
CA GLN A 258 25.85 5.50 -6.44
C GLN A 258 26.06 5.22 -4.95
N ALA A 259 25.60 6.11 -4.06
CA ALA A 259 25.65 5.93 -2.61
C ALA A 259 24.93 4.66 -2.14
N PHE A 260 23.75 4.38 -2.72
CA PHE A 260 22.94 3.20 -2.45
C PHE A 260 23.69 1.89 -2.75
N MET A 261 24.47 1.87 -3.83
CA MET A 261 25.24 0.70 -4.27
C MET A 261 26.65 0.59 -3.68
N ASP A 262 27.20 1.69 -3.15
CA ASP A 262 28.60 1.76 -2.75
C ASP A 262 28.82 1.01 -1.41
N PRO A 263 29.73 0.01 -1.36
CA PRO A 263 30.08 -0.72 -0.14
C PRO A 263 30.76 0.15 0.93
N ASN A 264 31.15 1.38 0.62
CA ASN A 264 31.76 2.33 1.56
C ASN A 264 30.83 3.50 1.96
N ARG A 265 29.64 3.61 1.36
CA ARG A 265 28.63 4.65 1.68
C ARG A 265 27.37 4.02 2.26
N GLY A 266 26.29 3.93 1.48
CA GLY A 266 24.97 3.55 1.97
C GLY A 266 24.73 2.04 2.14
N ARG A 267 25.41 1.19 1.35
CA ARG A 267 25.30 -0.28 1.38
C ARG A 267 23.87 -0.85 1.22
N CYS A 268 22.89 -0.03 0.87
CA CYS A 268 21.48 -0.40 0.80
C CYS A 268 21.24 -1.57 -0.17
N ASN A 269 22.01 -1.62 -1.26
CA ASN A 269 21.94 -2.67 -2.28
C ASN A 269 22.28 -4.09 -1.77
N PHE A 270 22.79 -4.21 -0.54
CA PHE A 270 23.05 -5.51 0.09
C PHE A 270 21.76 -6.24 0.45
N CYS A 271 20.84 -5.55 1.12
CA CYS A 271 19.53 -6.09 1.51
C CYS A 271 18.44 -5.79 0.47
N HIS A 272 18.61 -4.71 -0.30
CA HIS A 272 17.68 -4.27 -1.34
C HIS A 272 18.36 -4.30 -2.71
N HIS A 273 18.74 -5.50 -3.16
CA HIS A 273 19.44 -5.67 -4.44
C HIS A 273 18.61 -5.09 -5.58
N ASN A 274 19.24 -4.20 -6.36
CA ASN A 274 18.62 -3.41 -7.41
C ASN A 274 17.39 -2.58 -6.97
N ALA A 275 17.36 -2.16 -5.71
CA ALA A 275 16.20 -1.51 -5.07
C ALA A 275 14.95 -2.41 -5.01
N GLY A 276 15.09 -3.71 -5.25
CA GLY A 276 14.09 -4.72 -4.94
C GLY A 276 14.11 -5.15 -3.47
N ALA A 277 13.43 -6.26 -3.19
CA ALA A 277 13.34 -6.87 -1.86
C ALA A 277 14.32 -8.05 -1.68
N ASN A 278 15.36 -8.12 -2.52
CA ASN A 278 16.18 -9.31 -2.67
C ASN A 278 17.57 -9.12 -2.06
N PHE A 279 18.07 -10.16 -1.42
CA PHE A 279 19.43 -10.23 -0.92
C PHE A 279 20.44 -10.33 -2.06
N GLN A 280 21.50 -9.52 -1.99
CA GLN A 280 22.48 -9.40 -3.09
C GLN A 280 23.12 -10.73 -3.52
N ASP A 281 23.39 -11.64 -2.58
CA ASP A 281 24.17 -12.85 -2.91
C ASP A 281 23.33 -13.95 -3.56
N THR A 282 22.04 -14.01 -3.24
CA THR A 282 21.15 -15.10 -3.66
C THR A 282 20.10 -14.64 -4.67
N GLY A 283 19.83 -13.33 -4.74
CA GLY A 283 18.75 -12.77 -5.53
C GLY A 283 17.36 -13.11 -5.01
N ASN A 284 17.26 -13.58 -3.75
CA ASN A 284 16.03 -13.99 -3.11
C ASN A 284 15.78 -13.14 -1.85
N ASN A 285 14.53 -13.08 -1.41
CA ASN A 285 14.10 -12.33 -0.25
C ASN A 285 14.58 -12.97 1.06
N ARG A 286 15.14 -12.13 1.94
CA ARG A 286 15.75 -12.53 3.20
C ARG A 286 15.27 -11.64 4.32
N ASN A 287 14.97 -12.21 5.48
CA ASN A 287 14.66 -11.42 6.66
C ASN A 287 15.92 -10.82 7.30
N PHE A 288 15.78 -9.64 7.89
CA PHE A 288 16.83 -8.94 8.61
C PHE A 288 16.31 -8.40 9.94
N ASP A 289 17.17 -8.37 10.95
CA ASP A 289 16.95 -7.54 12.14
C ASP A 289 17.74 -6.22 11.98
N THR A 290 17.04 -5.17 11.59
CA THR A 290 17.58 -3.81 11.37
C THR A 290 17.47 -2.93 12.62
N GLY A 291 17.03 -3.46 13.77
CA GLY A 291 16.88 -2.69 15.00
C GLY A 291 15.62 -1.83 15.08
N THR A 292 14.74 -1.84 14.05
CA THR A 292 13.51 -1.03 14.01
C THR A 292 12.58 -1.30 15.19
N ARG A 293 12.50 -2.56 15.66
CA ARG A 293 11.75 -2.98 16.86
C ARG A 293 12.21 -2.31 18.16
N THR A 294 13.46 -1.84 18.23
CA THR A 294 14.03 -1.23 19.45
C THR A 294 13.77 0.27 19.52
N LYS A 295 13.34 0.88 18.42
CA LYS A 295 12.88 2.26 18.40
C LYS A 295 11.40 2.23 18.74
N GLY A 296 11.01 2.90 19.84
CA GLY A 296 9.64 2.90 20.33
C GLY A 296 8.65 3.22 19.21
N SER A 297 7.60 2.40 19.11
CA SER A 297 6.49 2.60 18.18
C SER A 297 5.34 3.29 18.93
N PRO A 298 4.59 4.19 18.27
CA PRO A 298 3.36 4.73 18.84
C PRO A 298 2.23 3.68 18.89
N LEU A 299 2.40 2.57 18.17
CA LEU A 299 1.34 1.57 17.99
C LEU A 299 1.05 0.80 19.27
N ASN A 300 -0.21 0.44 19.45
CA ASN A 300 -0.63 -0.45 20.51
C ASN A 300 -0.04 -1.86 20.30
N GLY A 301 0.17 -2.54 21.42
CA GLY A 301 0.54 -3.95 21.46
C GLY A 301 -0.28 -4.67 22.53
N GLY A 302 -0.39 -5.97 22.36
CA GLY A 302 -1.08 -6.83 23.28
C GLY A 302 -0.38 -7.00 24.63
N SER A 303 -0.82 -7.99 25.38
CA SER A 303 -0.16 -8.47 26.58
C SER A 303 -0.14 -10.00 26.67
N PHE A 304 0.88 -10.54 27.35
CA PHE A 304 0.96 -11.95 27.70
C PHE A 304 1.32 -12.06 29.19
N GLY A 305 0.48 -12.74 29.97
CA GLY A 305 0.68 -12.85 31.41
C GLY A 305 0.64 -11.51 32.16
N GLY A 306 -0.02 -10.49 31.59
CA GLY A 306 -0.10 -9.13 32.14
C GLY A 306 1.06 -8.22 31.74
N GLU A 307 2.05 -8.73 31.00
CA GLU A 307 3.18 -7.95 30.49
C GLU A 307 2.95 -7.55 29.03
N PHE A 308 3.43 -6.37 28.63
CA PHE A 308 3.32 -5.87 27.25
C PHE A 308 3.98 -6.83 26.24
N LEU A 309 3.29 -7.07 25.13
CA LEU A 309 3.78 -7.87 24.01
C LEU A 309 4.30 -6.95 22.89
N ALA A 310 5.59 -7.08 22.58
CA ALA A 310 6.21 -6.42 21.43
C ALA A 310 6.17 -7.32 20.18
N ASP A 311 6.34 -6.72 19.00
CA ASP A 311 6.47 -7.45 17.75
C ASP A 311 7.85 -8.12 17.62
N GLY A 312 7.85 -9.45 17.59
CA GLY A 312 9.06 -10.27 17.46
C GLY A 312 9.33 -10.74 16.02
N GLY A 313 8.53 -10.32 15.04
CA GLY A 313 8.74 -10.65 13.63
C GLY A 313 8.49 -12.12 13.32
N PHE A 314 9.43 -12.77 12.63
CA PHE A 314 9.30 -14.13 12.12
C PHE A 314 9.30 -15.22 13.20
N GLY A 315 8.46 -16.24 13.01
CA GLY A 315 8.54 -17.54 13.69
C GLY A 315 7.82 -17.59 15.04
N GLY A 316 6.89 -16.68 15.29
CA GLY A 316 6.14 -16.61 16.56
C GLY A 316 4.86 -17.44 16.62
N ARG A 317 4.38 -17.92 15.47
CA ARG A 317 3.12 -18.66 15.33
C ARG A 317 3.06 -19.91 16.21
N ASP A 318 1.95 -20.05 16.93
CA ASP A 318 1.59 -21.19 17.78
C ASP A 318 2.56 -21.47 18.95
N LEU A 319 3.52 -20.59 19.20
CA LEU A 319 4.37 -20.71 20.38
C LEU A 319 3.52 -20.53 21.66
N PRO A 320 3.78 -21.32 22.72
CA PRO A 320 2.98 -21.29 23.94
C PRO A 320 3.30 -20.11 24.87
N ALA A 321 4.46 -19.47 24.70
CA ALA A 321 4.90 -18.31 25.46
C ALA A 321 5.93 -17.50 24.66
N PRO A 322 6.09 -16.19 24.96
CA PRO A 322 7.13 -15.36 24.36
C PRO A 322 8.52 -16.00 24.47
N ASN A 323 9.28 -15.98 23.38
CA ASN A 323 10.59 -16.63 23.27
C ASN A 323 11.71 -15.64 22.92
N PHE A 324 11.38 -14.38 22.66
CA PHE A 324 12.31 -13.36 22.23
C PHE A 324 12.13 -12.04 23.01
N ASP A 325 13.25 -11.40 23.36
CA ASP A 325 13.30 -10.08 24.00
C ASP A 325 13.46 -9.02 22.90
N ALA A 326 12.33 -8.56 22.33
CA ALA A 326 12.34 -7.63 21.21
C ALA A 326 12.77 -6.22 21.63
N THR A 327 12.54 -5.84 22.89
CA THR A 327 12.80 -4.48 23.39
C THR A 327 14.09 -4.35 24.20
N GLY A 328 14.77 -5.45 24.49
CA GLY A 328 16.00 -5.48 25.27
C GLY A 328 15.79 -5.24 26.76
N ILE A 329 14.61 -5.59 27.28
CA ILE A 329 14.23 -5.35 28.68
C ILE A 329 14.71 -6.45 29.64
N GLY A 330 15.40 -7.48 29.12
CA GLY A 330 16.04 -8.53 29.89
C GLY A 330 15.18 -9.78 30.13
N PHE A 331 14.01 -9.86 29.50
CA PHE A 331 13.16 -11.05 29.49
C PHE A 331 12.38 -11.15 28.16
N PRO A 332 11.98 -12.37 27.73
CA PRO A 332 11.15 -12.52 26.53
C PRO A 332 9.79 -11.85 26.66
N ASN A 333 9.50 -10.94 25.74
CA ASN A 333 8.25 -10.18 25.67
C ASN A 333 7.67 -10.11 24.25
N SER A 334 8.12 -11.00 23.37
CA SER A 334 7.65 -11.14 22.00
C SER A 334 7.74 -12.59 21.52
N PHE A 335 6.97 -12.93 20.50
CA PHE A 335 7.06 -14.19 19.79
C PHE A 335 7.84 -14.01 18.49
N GLY A 336 8.78 -14.90 18.20
CA GLY A 336 9.56 -14.88 16.97
C GLY A 336 11.07 -14.80 17.21
N ASN A 337 11.78 -14.09 16.35
CA ASN A 337 13.25 -14.05 16.35
C ASN A 337 13.86 -12.66 16.09
N GLY A 338 13.03 -11.61 16.04
CA GLY A 338 13.42 -10.21 15.83
C GLY A 338 13.67 -9.81 14.38
N THR A 339 13.52 -10.74 13.43
CA THR A 339 13.79 -10.47 12.01
C THR A 339 12.51 -10.18 11.24
N PHE A 340 12.60 -9.26 10.27
CA PHE A 340 11.50 -8.82 9.42
C PHE A 340 11.89 -8.89 7.94
N ASN A 341 10.87 -9.08 7.11
CA ASN A 341 10.94 -9.14 5.67
C ASN A 341 11.06 -7.73 5.06
N PRO A 342 12.09 -7.44 4.23
CA PRO A 342 12.22 -6.16 3.54
C PRO A 342 11.20 -6.04 2.39
N PRO A 343 10.51 -4.89 2.24
CA PRO A 343 9.71 -4.60 1.05
C PRO A 343 10.61 -4.12 -0.12
N PRO A 344 10.12 -4.18 -1.38
CA PRO A 344 10.82 -3.54 -2.49
C PRO A 344 10.77 -2.00 -2.36
N LEU A 345 11.76 -1.30 -2.93
CA LEU A 345 11.93 0.14 -2.74
C LEU A 345 11.62 0.99 -3.99
N ILE A 346 11.42 0.36 -5.15
CA ILE A 346 11.03 1.07 -6.38
C ILE A 346 9.65 1.72 -6.18
N GLU A 347 8.75 1.03 -5.48
CA GLU A 347 7.37 1.40 -5.21
C GLU A 347 7.21 2.18 -3.90
N ALA A 348 8.29 2.46 -3.15
CA ALA A 348 8.14 2.86 -1.76
C ALA A 348 7.83 4.36 -1.53
N ALA A 349 8.12 5.25 -2.48
CA ALA A 349 8.14 6.69 -2.18
C ALA A 349 6.75 7.31 -1.95
N ASP A 350 5.71 6.66 -2.43
CA ASP A 350 4.28 6.97 -2.31
C ASP A 350 3.50 5.88 -1.54
N THR A 351 4.21 5.04 -0.77
CA THR A 351 3.60 4.08 0.16
C THR A 351 4.02 4.28 1.63
N PRO A 352 4.25 5.51 2.14
CA PRO A 352 4.34 5.69 3.58
C PRO A 352 3.01 5.29 4.26
N PRO A 353 2.99 5.02 5.57
CA PRO A 353 4.12 5.05 6.51
C PRO A 353 5.13 3.91 6.30
N PHE A 354 6.34 4.07 6.85
CA PHE A 354 7.45 3.13 6.64
C PHE A 354 7.65 2.17 7.82
N PHE A 355 8.30 1.03 7.52
CA PHE A 355 8.60 -0.08 8.43
C PHE A 355 7.35 -0.81 8.93
N HIS A 356 7.55 -1.97 9.56
CA HIS A 356 6.45 -2.84 10.00
C HIS A 356 5.52 -2.20 11.03
N ASN A 357 6.03 -1.22 11.78
CA ASN A 357 5.39 -0.60 12.94
C ASN A 357 5.13 0.90 12.73
N ASN A 358 5.02 1.35 11.47
CA ASN A 358 4.79 2.75 11.08
C ASN A 358 5.73 3.71 11.83
N LEU A 359 7.01 3.33 11.87
CA LEU A 359 8.00 3.94 12.75
C LEU A 359 8.16 5.43 12.48
N GLN A 360 7.88 6.25 13.49
CA GLN A 360 8.10 7.69 13.45
C GLN A 360 9.55 7.99 13.82
N ILE A 361 10.29 8.52 12.85
CA ILE A 361 11.72 8.79 13.03
C ILE A 361 11.97 10.22 13.50
N ASN A 362 11.29 11.20 12.90
CA ASN A 362 11.12 12.57 13.38
C ASN A 362 9.62 12.89 13.58
N ASP A 363 9.29 14.12 13.99
CA ASP A 363 7.95 14.59 14.39
C ASP A 363 6.82 14.16 13.41
N LYS A 364 5.59 13.97 13.93
CA LYS A 364 4.42 13.42 13.20
C LYS A 364 4.03 14.19 11.93
N ALA A 365 4.56 15.38 11.72
CA ALA A 365 4.17 16.29 10.66
C ALA A 365 4.77 15.97 9.28
N ASP A 366 5.80 15.11 9.17
CA ASP A 366 6.40 14.73 7.88
C ASP A 366 7.04 13.33 7.92
N PRO A 367 6.27 12.23 7.90
CA PRO A 367 6.78 10.86 7.79
C PRO A 367 7.31 10.60 6.36
N GLY A 368 8.44 11.22 6.04
CA GLY A 368 9.01 11.20 4.70
C GLY A 368 10.00 10.05 4.47
N LEU A 369 10.18 9.69 3.19
CA LEU A 369 11.19 8.70 2.77
C LEU A 369 12.61 9.03 3.27
N THR A 370 12.95 10.33 3.35
CA THR A 370 14.25 10.80 3.87
C THR A 370 14.49 10.39 5.32
N ASP A 371 13.44 10.38 6.13
CA ASP A 371 13.52 9.95 7.51
C ASP A 371 13.78 8.45 7.59
N ALA A 372 13.04 7.66 6.80
CA ALA A 372 13.25 6.22 6.69
C ALA A 372 14.68 5.86 6.25
N VAL A 373 15.27 6.60 5.33
CA VAL A 373 16.69 6.42 4.95
C VAL A 373 17.62 6.84 6.10
N THR A 374 17.31 7.94 6.79
CA THR A 374 18.11 8.46 7.92
C THR A 374 18.13 7.50 9.12
N PHE A 375 17.12 6.65 9.29
CA PHE A 375 17.11 5.60 10.32
C PHE A 375 18.37 4.73 10.29
N TYR A 376 18.92 4.44 9.10
CA TYR A 376 20.11 3.60 8.97
C TYR A 376 21.39 4.28 9.48
N ALA A 377 21.37 5.57 9.80
CA ALA A 377 22.44 6.27 10.51
C ALA A 377 22.22 6.30 12.04
N SER A 378 21.12 5.75 12.55
CA SER A 378 20.74 5.84 13.96
C SER A 378 21.33 4.72 14.82
N THR A 379 21.43 4.96 16.13
CA THR A 379 21.92 3.98 17.11
C THR A 379 21.15 2.64 17.06
N PRO A 380 19.80 2.61 16.98
CA PRO A 380 19.05 1.36 16.79
C PRO A 380 19.56 0.48 15.65
N PHE A 381 19.83 1.07 14.47
CA PHE A 381 20.39 0.32 13.35
C PHE A 381 21.85 -0.05 13.59
N LEU A 382 22.70 0.89 14.00
CA LEU A 382 24.14 0.66 14.15
C LEU A 382 24.50 -0.42 15.19
N LEU A 383 23.60 -0.71 16.13
CA LEU A 383 23.74 -1.79 17.11
C LEU A 383 22.95 -3.06 16.76
N SER A 384 22.27 -3.09 15.61
CA SER A 384 21.45 -4.22 15.17
C SER A 384 22.29 -5.37 14.61
N PRO A 385 21.76 -6.62 14.63
CA PRO A 385 22.41 -7.75 13.96
C PRO A 385 22.72 -7.51 12.47
N ALA A 386 21.83 -6.85 11.73
CA ALA A 386 22.07 -6.54 10.31
C ALA A 386 23.26 -5.58 10.11
N ALA A 387 23.42 -4.57 10.98
CA ALA A 387 24.57 -3.67 10.90
C ALA A 387 25.89 -4.40 11.26
N LEU A 388 25.85 -5.32 12.22
CA LEU A 388 27.00 -6.17 12.57
C LEU A 388 27.38 -7.11 11.41
N GLU A 389 26.41 -7.67 10.69
CA GLU A 389 26.65 -8.46 9.48
C GLU A 389 27.33 -7.62 8.39
N LEU A 390 26.85 -6.39 8.17
CA LEU A 390 27.48 -5.44 7.24
C LEU A 390 28.92 -5.11 7.66
N GLU A 391 29.16 -4.85 8.95
CA GLU A 391 30.50 -4.56 9.46
C GLU A 391 31.43 -5.77 9.30
N GLN A 392 30.96 -6.97 9.61
CA GLN A 392 31.74 -8.20 9.41
C GLN A 392 32.11 -8.40 7.93
N ARG A 393 31.18 -8.09 7.01
CA ARG A 393 31.38 -8.26 5.57
C ARG A 393 32.33 -7.20 4.98
N PHE A 394 32.14 -5.93 5.33
CA PHE A 394 32.81 -4.80 4.69
C PHE A 394 33.98 -4.23 5.50
N GLY A 395 34.21 -4.73 6.72
CA GLY A 395 35.37 -4.41 7.57
C GLY A 395 35.28 -3.07 8.31
N THR A 396 34.19 -2.32 8.14
CA THR A 396 33.93 -1.07 8.85
C THR A 396 32.44 -0.92 9.16
N PRO A 397 32.05 -0.18 10.21
CA PRO A 397 30.67 0.21 10.44
C PRO A 397 30.07 0.96 9.24
N LEU A 398 28.74 0.91 9.09
CA LEU A 398 28.04 1.73 8.11
C LEU A 398 28.30 3.22 8.41
N ASN A 399 28.67 3.98 7.39
CA ASN A 399 28.90 5.43 7.49
C ASN A 399 27.95 6.17 6.56
N LEU A 400 26.66 6.15 6.89
CA LEU A 400 25.64 6.90 6.17
C LEU A 400 25.61 8.35 6.69
N VAL A 401 26.03 9.31 5.86
CA VAL A 401 26.00 10.73 6.23
C VAL A 401 24.70 11.41 5.76
N PRO A 402 24.28 12.54 6.35
CA PRO A 402 23.01 13.20 5.98
C PRO A 402 22.88 13.55 4.49
N LEU A 403 23.98 13.93 3.84
CA LEU A 403 23.97 14.21 2.40
C LEU A 403 23.67 12.95 1.58
N ASP A 404 24.20 11.79 1.99
CA ASP A 404 23.91 10.51 1.34
C ASP A 404 22.43 10.13 1.53
N ALA A 405 21.87 10.36 2.72
CA ALA A 405 20.45 10.08 2.99
C ALA A 405 19.53 10.90 2.08
N ASN A 406 19.81 12.20 1.92
CA ASN A 406 19.07 13.06 1.00
C ASN A 406 19.20 12.60 -0.45
N ALA A 407 20.42 12.30 -0.90
CA ALA A 407 20.69 11.84 -2.26
C ALA A 407 19.98 10.51 -2.56
N ILE A 408 20.07 9.53 -1.66
CA ILE A 408 19.37 8.24 -1.76
C ILE A 408 17.86 8.43 -1.80
N SER A 409 17.32 9.38 -1.04
CA SER A 409 15.88 9.68 -1.06
C SER A 409 15.44 10.29 -2.39
N ARG A 410 16.25 11.18 -2.98
CA ARG A 410 16.03 11.68 -4.35
C ARG A 410 16.06 10.56 -5.37
N PHE A 411 17.01 9.62 -5.22
CA PHE A 411 17.12 8.43 -6.06
C PHE A 411 15.83 7.59 -6.05
N LEU A 412 15.36 7.21 -4.86
CA LEU A 412 14.16 6.38 -4.72
C LEU A 412 12.89 7.10 -5.22
N ARG A 413 12.75 8.40 -4.93
CA ARG A 413 11.66 9.24 -5.49
C ARG A 413 11.69 9.29 -7.03
N ALA A 414 12.88 9.35 -7.64
CA ALA A 414 13.02 9.35 -9.09
C ALA A 414 12.61 8.02 -9.72
N LEU A 415 12.93 6.88 -9.09
CA LEU A 415 12.49 5.56 -9.56
C LEU A 415 10.98 5.39 -9.42
N ASN A 416 10.41 5.78 -8.28
CA ASN A 416 8.99 5.69 -8.01
C ASN A 416 8.16 6.58 -8.96
N ALA A 417 8.56 7.84 -9.14
CA ALA A 417 7.89 8.73 -10.11
C ALA A 417 7.98 8.20 -11.56
N ALA A 418 9.08 7.56 -11.93
CA ALA A 418 9.21 6.90 -13.22
C ALA A 418 8.29 5.67 -13.35
N PHE A 419 8.14 4.90 -12.28
CA PHE A 419 7.26 3.74 -12.20
C PHE A 419 5.79 4.15 -12.32
N ASN A 420 5.34 5.14 -11.56
CA ASN A 420 3.97 5.67 -11.62
C ASN A 420 3.66 6.25 -13.00
N ALA A 421 4.61 6.97 -13.61
CA ALA A 421 4.44 7.44 -14.99
C ALA A 421 4.29 6.29 -16.01
N ASP A 422 4.99 5.16 -15.81
CA ASP A 422 4.83 3.97 -16.67
C ASP A 422 3.47 3.28 -16.44
N ILE A 423 2.97 3.19 -15.19
CA ILE A 423 1.61 2.66 -14.89
C ILE A 423 0.53 3.59 -15.46
N ALA A 424 0.64 4.91 -15.26
CA ALA A 424 -0.27 5.89 -15.82
C ALA A 424 -0.38 5.72 -17.34
N LYS A 425 0.77 5.56 -18.01
CA LYS A 425 0.83 5.30 -19.45
C LYS A 425 0.15 3.98 -19.82
N GLN A 426 0.40 2.89 -19.08
CA GLN A 426 -0.24 1.59 -19.30
C GLN A 426 -1.77 1.70 -19.26
N ARG A 427 -2.30 2.39 -18.24
CA ARG A 427 -3.74 2.62 -18.05
C ARG A 427 -4.34 3.50 -19.15
N LEU A 428 -3.65 4.56 -19.58
CA LEU A 428 -4.07 5.42 -20.69
C LEU A 428 -4.06 4.67 -22.03
N ASP A 429 -3.02 3.86 -22.29
CA ASP A 429 -2.95 3.04 -23.50
C ASP A 429 -4.10 2.01 -23.54
N ALA A 430 -4.40 1.37 -22.40
CA ALA A 430 -5.56 0.48 -22.26
C ALA A 430 -6.88 1.22 -22.51
N ALA A 431 -7.08 2.39 -21.88
CA ALA A 431 -8.27 3.21 -22.10
C ALA A 431 -8.44 3.59 -23.59
N ARG A 432 -7.35 3.92 -24.29
CA ARG A 432 -7.37 4.20 -25.73
C ARG A 432 -7.80 2.98 -26.54
N VAL A 433 -7.24 1.80 -26.25
CA VAL A 433 -7.62 0.55 -26.94
C VAL A 433 -9.12 0.31 -26.78
N LEU A 434 -9.66 0.50 -25.58
CA LEU A 434 -11.08 0.33 -25.31
C LEU A 434 -11.95 1.36 -26.04
N VAL A 435 -11.52 2.63 -26.10
CA VAL A 435 -12.22 3.66 -26.88
C VAL A 435 -12.21 3.32 -28.38
N ASP A 436 -11.08 2.86 -28.91
CA ASP A 436 -10.93 2.53 -30.33
C ASP A 436 -11.80 1.33 -30.73
N GLN A 437 -11.96 0.34 -29.84
CA GLN A 437 -12.72 -0.87 -30.10
C GLN A 437 -14.22 -0.75 -29.78
N PHE A 438 -14.57 -0.05 -28.70
CA PHE A 438 -15.94 -0.03 -28.16
C PHE A 438 -16.63 1.34 -28.27
N GLY A 439 -15.92 2.39 -28.69
CA GLY A 439 -16.47 3.75 -28.79
C GLY A 439 -17.00 4.23 -27.44
N ASN A 440 -18.29 4.59 -27.38
CA ASN A 440 -18.95 5.02 -26.14
C ASN A 440 -19.55 3.85 -25.34
N THR A 441 -19.49 2.61 -25.83
CA THR A 441 -19.96 1.44 -25.08
C THR A 441 -18.96 1.11 -23.97
N ARG A 442 -19.49 0.81 -22.78
CA ARG A 442 -18.68 0.59 -21.56
C ARG A 442 -17.69 1.73 -21.28
N ALA A 443 -18.17 2.96 -21.46
CA ALA A 443 -17.45 4.18 -21.15
C ALA A 443 -17.01 4.24 -19.68
N ASP A 444 -17.69 3.54 -18.78
CA ASP A 444 -17.35 3.37 -17.36
C ASP A 444 -15.93 2.81 -17.18
N VAL A 445 -15.57 1.73 -17.89
CA VAL A 445 -14.25 1.09 -17.77
C VAL A 445 -13.15 2.01 -18.32
N GLN A 446 -13.42 2.68 -19.43
CA GLN A 446 -12.50 3.64 -20.03
C GLN A 446 -12.23 4.81 -19.08
N GLN A 447 -13.29 5.36 -18.47
CA GLN A 447 -13.20 6.47 -17.53
C GLN A 447 -12.46 6.04 -16.27
N LYS A 448 -12.76 4.86 -15.73
CA LYS A 448 -12.08 4.37 -14.52
C LYS A 448 -10.58 4.15 -14.73
N LEU A 449 -10.16 3.63 -15.90
CA LEU A 449 -8.73 3.54 -16.24
C LEU A 449 -8.07 4.94 -16.32
N MET A 450 -8.77 5.95 -16.82
CA MET A 450 -8.26 7.33 -16.86
C MET A 450 -8.20 7.98 -15.47
N GLU A 451 -9.18 7.72 -14.61
CA GLU A 451 -9.18 8.16 -13.21
C GLU A 451 -8.01 7.56 -12.45
N LEU A 452 -7.78 6.26 -12.61
CA LEU A 452 -6.65 5.55 -12.03
C LEU A 452 -5.32 6.07 -12.59
N ALA A 453 -5.21 6.31 -13.90
CA ALA A 453 -4.03 6.97 -14.47
C ALA A 453 -3.77 8.37 -13.90
N ARG A 454 -4.84 9.10 -13.50
CA ARG A 454 -4.70 10.39 -12.82
C ARG A 454 -4.11 10.22 -11.42
N VAL A 455 -4.54 9.20 -10.66
CA VAL A 455 -3.97 8.89 -9.34
C VAL A 455 -2.46 8.70 -9.46
N GLU A 456 -2.00 7.85 -10.38
CA GLU A 456 -0.56 7.62 -10.62
C GLU A 456 0.20 8.91 -10.98
N ILE A 457 -0.44 9.81 -11.75
CA ILE A 457 0.15 11.10 -12.11
C ILE A 457 0.26 12.02 -10.89
N ASP A 458 -0.77 12.05 -10.05
CA ASP A 458 -0.78 12.85 -8.83
C ASP A 458 0.29 12.32 -7.85
N ASP A 459 0.41 11.00 -7.69
CA ASP A 459 1.44 10.36 -6.87
C ASP A 459 2.85 10.69 -7.38
N ALA A 460 3.09 10.58 -8.69
CA ALA A 460 4.37 10.96 -9.30
C ALA A 460 4.72 12.42 -9.05
N ILE A 461 3.75 13.33 -9.08
CA ILE A 461 3.94 14.76 -8.78
C ILE A 461 4.25 14.95 -7.29
N GLU A 462 3.50 14.29 -6.41
CA GLU A 462 3.65 14.39 -4.95
C GLU A 462 5.04 13.92 -4.50
N VAL A 463 5.50 12.76 -4.98
CA VAL A 463 6.83 12.25 -4.58
C VAL A 463 7.97 13.12 -5.09
N MET A 464 7.77 13.90 -6.15
CA MET A 464 8.76 14.86 -6.66
C MET A 464 8.77 16.20 -5.91
N ALA A 465 7.68 16.56 -5.22
CA ALA A 465 7.49 17.90 -4.66
C ALA A 465 8.46 18.30 -3.53
N PRO A 466 8.75 17.47 -2.51
CA PRO A 466 9.54 17.88 -1.33
C PRO A 466 10.96 18.41 -1.63
N MET A 467 11.48 18.15 -2.83
CA MET A 467 12.84 18.54 -3.24
C MET A 467 12.88 19.24 -4.60
N THR A 468 11.71 19.61 -5.15
CA THR A 468 11.57 20.17 -6.51
C THR A 468 12.29 19.31 -7.56
N LEU A 469 12.08 18.00 -7.51
CA LEU A 469 12.66 17.03 -8.43
C LEU A 469 12.00 17.15 -9.81
N TYR A 470 12.80 17.12 -10.88
CA TYR A 470 12.35 17.09 -12.27
C TYR A 470 11.18 18.06 -12.60
N PRO A 471 11.34 19.38 -12.42
CA PRO A 471 10.25 20.35 -12.62
C PRO A 471 9.64 20.32 -14.04
N ALA A 472 10.45 19.98 -15.05
CA ALA A 472 9.96 19.78 -16.41
C ALA A 472 9.05 18.55 -16.56
N ALA A 473 9.33 17.47 -15.81
CA ALA A 473 8.48 16.29 -15.77
C ALA A 473 7.15 16.62 -15.08
N ALA A 474 7.21 17.24 -13.89
CA ALA A 474 6.02 17.68 -13.16
C ALA A 474 5.10 18.56 -14.03
N GLN A 475 5.67 19.52 -14.77
CA GLN A 475 4.89 20.35 -15.70
C GLN A 475 4.20 19.53 -16.80
N GLN A 476 4.86 18.52 -17.38
CA GLN A 476 4.22 17.66 -18.38
C GLN A 476 3.13 16.80 -17.75
N LEU A 477 3.34 16.30 -16.53
CA LEU A 477 2.33 15.53 -15.78
C LEU A 477 1.09 16.37 -15.44
N ASP A 478 1.27 17.64 -15.05
CA ASP A 478 0.14 18.58 -14.86
C ASP A 478 -0.67 18.76 -16.15
N LEU A 479 0.00 18.88 -17.30
CA LEU A 479 -0.65 18.94 -18.60
C LEU A 479 -1.39 17.63 -18.93
N ALA A 480 -0.82 16.47 -18.58
CA ALA A 480 -1.48 15.19 -18.74
C ALA A 480 -2.76 15.10 -17.90
N ARG A 481 -2.72 15.55 -16.64
CA ARG A 481 -3.89 15.64 -15.76
C ARG A 481 -5.00 16.50 -16.37
N ALA A 482 -4.64 17.64 -16.96
CA ALA A 482 -5.61 18.52 -17.63
C ALA A 482 -6.25 17.85 -18.86
N GLU A 483 -5.48 17.10 -19.65
CA GLU A 483 -6.01 16.32 -20.78
C GLU A 483 -6.93 15.19 -20.30
N ILE A 484 -6.57 14.49 -19.21
CA ILE A 484 -7.42 13.45 -18.60
C ILE A 484 -8.75 14.03 -18.11
N ALA A 485 -8.72 15.18 -17.42
CA ALA A 485 -9.94 15.85 -16.97
C ALA A 485 -10.87 16.19 -18.15
N GLN A 486 -10.31 16.65 -19.27
CA GLN A 486 -11.07 16.91 -20.49
C GLN A 486 -11.56 15.61 -21.16
N ALA A 487 -10.79 14.53 -21.11
CA ALA A 487 -11.21 13.22 -21.61
C ALA A 487 -12.39 12.65 -20.82
N LEU A 488 -12.38 12.79 -19.49
CA LEU A 488 -13.45 12.34 -18.60
C LEU A 488 -14.76 13.10 -18.87
N ALA A 489 -14.66 14.41 -19.15
CA ALA A 489 -15.79 15.27 -19.51
C ALA A 489 -16.29 15.08 -20.96
N ALA A 490 -15.55 14.38 -21.82
CA ALA A 490 -15.88 14.23 -23.23
C ALA A 490 -17.09 13.31 -23.45
N SER A 491 -18.05 13.80 -24.23
CA SER A 491 -19.28 13.07 -24.59
C SER A 491 -19.12 12.19 -25.85
N SER A 492 -18.09 12.45 -26.67
CA SER A 492 -17.80 11.67 -27.86
C SER A 492 -16.54 10.83 -27.70
N ALA A 493 -16.59 9.59 -28.22
CA ALA A 493 -15.44 8.69 -28.26
C ALA A 493 -14.23 9.31 -28.98
N VAL A 494 -14.48 10.06 -30.08
CA VAL A 494 -13.41 10.71 -30.86
C VAL A 494 -12.69 11.78 -30.04
N GLU A 495 -13.42 12.63 -29.33
CA GLU A 495 -12.81 13.64 -28.46
C GLU A 495 -12.05 12.97 -27.31
N ARG A 496 -12.68 12.03 -26.62
CA ARG A 496 -12.06 11.25 -25.54
C ARG A 496 -10.75 10.61 -25.98
N ARG A 497 -10.77 9.94 -27.13
CA ARG A 497 -9.58 9.33 -27.74
C ARG A 497 -8.46 10.35 -27.96
N ASN A 498 -8.77 11.51 -28.55
CA ASN A 498 -7.77 12.54 -28.83
C ASN A 498 -7.14 13.07 -27.52
N ARG A 499 -7.95 13.24 -26.47
CA ARG A 499 -7.47 13.63 -25.14
C ARG A 499 -6.58 12.57 -24.51
N ILE A 500 -6.94 11.30 -24.59
CA ILE A 500 -6.09 10.19 -24.11
C ILE A 500 -4.74 10.18 -24.85
N VAL A 501 -4.73 10.36 -26.17
CA VAL A 501 -3.48 10.42 -26.95
C VAL A 501 -2.60 11.59 -26.51
N ASN A 502 -3.20 12.77 -26.28
CA ASN A 502 -2.46 13.92 -25.76
C ASN A 502 -1.88 13.64 -24.37
N ALA A 503 -2.70 13.12 -23.43
CA ALA A 503 -2.25 12.75 -22.10
C ALA A 503 -1.09 11.74 -22.14
N THR A 504 -1.21 10.69 -22.97
CA THR A 504 -0.17 9.66 -23.15
C THR A 504 1.15 10.27 -23.64
N SER A 505 1.08 11.23 -24.58
CA SER A 505 2.25 11.95 -25.08
C SER A 505 2.93 12.80 -23.99
N ARG A 506 2.12 13.45 -23.15
CA ARG A 506 2.60 14.23 -22.00
C ARG A 506 3.30 13.34 -20.98
N VAL A 507 2.68 12.24 -20.58
CA VAL A 507 3.28 11.24 -19.66
C VAL A 507 4.58 10.69 -20.25
N THR A 508 4.61 10.35 -21.54
CA THR A 508 5.83 9.86 -22.22
C THR A 508 6.95 10.90 -22.18
N THR A 509 6.62 12.18 -22.39
CA THR A 509 7.58 13.29 -22.34
C THR A 509 8.12 13.49 -20.92
N ALA A 510 7.25 13.41 -19.91
CA ALA A 510 7.65 13.44 -18.50
C ALA A 510 8.58 12.27 -18.16
N ARG A 511 8.18 11.05 -18.55
CA ARG A 511 8.89 9.80 -18.26
C ARG A 511 10.33 9.80 -18.79
N ALA A 512 10.56 10.44 -19.94
CA ALA A 512 11.87 10.56 -20.54
C ALA A 512 12.83 11.51 -19.77
N GLN A 513 12.33 12.30 -18.82
CA GLN A 513 13.17 13.19 -18.00
C GLN A 513 13.87 12.46 -16.85
N PHE A 514 13.36 11.31 -16.39
CA PHE A 514 13.90 10.67 -15.20
C PHE A 514 15.29 10.05 -15.42
N GLY A 515 15.55 9.50 -16.61
CA GLY A 515 16.85 8.89 -16.88
C GLY A 515 16.83 7.87 -18.02
N GLN A 516 17.90 7.07 -18.07
CA GLN A 516 18.15 6.01 -19.05
C GLN A 516 18.23 4.64 -18.37
N ASN A 517 17.91 3.59 -19.13
CA ASN A 517 17.94 2.19 -18.70
C ASN A 517 17.01 1.88 -17.50
N ILE A 518 15.96 2.68 -17.33
CA ILE A 518 14.87 2.40 -16.38
C ILE A 518 13.75 1.79 -17.21
N THR A 519 13.56 0.48 -17.13
CA THR A 519 12.54 -0.23 -17.92
C THR A 519 11.81 -1.21 -17.03
N PHE A 520 10.51 -0.98 -16.88
CA PHE A 520 9.62 -1.86 -16.13
C PHE A 520 8.78 -2.69 -17.11
N VAL A 521 8.68 -3.99 -16.83
CA VAL A 521 7.70 -4.90 -17.38
C VAL A 521 6.52 -4.85 -16.44
N LEU A 522 5.46 -4.16 -16.83
CA LEU A 522 4.27 -3.99 -15.98
C LEU A 522 3.33 -5.18 -16.13
N GLY A 523 2.77 -5.63 -15.00
CA GLY A 523 1.79 -6.69 -14.99
C GLY A 523 0.41 -6.21 -15.44
N GLN A 524 -0.43 -7.16 -15.87
CA GLN A 524 -1.79 -6.87 -16.35
C GLN A 524 -2.76 -6.53 -15.21
N GLY A 525 -2.46 -6.94 -13.98
CA GLY A 525 -3.26 -6.65 -12.79
C GLY A 525 -3.39 -5.16 -12.51
N ASN A 526 -2.43 -4.33 -12.95
CA ASN A 526 -2.47 -2.87 -12.83
C ASN A 526 -3.68 -2.22 -13.55
N LEU A 527 -4.34 -2.96 -14.45
CA LEU A 527 -5.53 -2.54 -15.19
C LEU A 527 -6.84 -2.93 -14.50
N MET A 528 -6.78 -3.67 -13.39
CA MET A 528 -7.93 -4.13 -12.61
C MET A 528 -8.12 -3.30 -11.34
N TYR A 529 -9.34 -3.28 -10.83
CA TYR A 529 -9.80 -2.46 -9.69
C TYR A 529 -11.11 -3.00 -9.15
#